data_AF-A0A522DR42-F1
#
_entry.id   AF-A0A522DR42-F1
#
_cell.length_a   1.000
_cell.length_b   1.000
_cell.length_c   1.000
_cell.angle_alpha   90.00
_cell.angle_beta   90.00
_cell.angle_gamma   90.00
#
_symmetry.space_group_name_H-M   'P 1'
#
loop_
_entity.id
_entity.type
_entity.pdbx_description
1 polymer ?
#
loop_
_entity_poly.entity_id
_entity_poly.type
_entity_poly.pdbx_seq_one_letter_code
_entity_poly.pdbx_strand_id
1 'polypeptide(L)'
;MFKKLDKLVIKAFVGPFVAVFFITLLVLIMQFFWLYIDDFVGKGLGTGVIFEFIWYQSAALVPLALPLAVLLSSLMTFGNLGETMELVAIKSSGISLLRFMRPVFVVSLFICGIAFLFSNYIIPVANLKSKTLLADIVYAKPAFDLKEGIFYDKIEGVAIKVGKKEADSIIRDVIIYERGPYNLQDNFIIAKSGIMRVTPNKRYLEFNLKDGWRYQERGDRLNPNTDFIRIGFREYK
;
A
#
# COMPACT_ATOMS: atom_id res chain seq x y z
N MET A 1 11.01 28.01 36.15
CA MET A 1 10.27 29.28 36.25
C MET A 1 9.56 29.54 34.92
N PHE A 2 8.41 28.88 34.71
CA PHE A 2 7.61 29.00 33.49
C PHE A 2 7.07 30.43 33.39
N LYS A 3 7.60 31.21 32.45
CA LYS A 3 7.14 32.59 32.25
C LYS A 3 5.86 32.54 31.41
N LYS A 4 4.94 33.51 31.61
CA LYS A 4 3.70 33.63 30.82
C LYS A 4 3.93 33.53 29.30
N LEU A 5 5.11 33.95 28.84
CA LEU A 5 5.58 33.84 27.46
C LEU A 5 5.63 32.39 26.95
N ASP A 6 6.16 31.46 27.74
CA ASP A 6 6.30 30.05 27.33
C ASP A 6 4.92 29.41 27.11
N LYS A 7 3.96 29.76 27.97
CA LYS A 7 2.57 29.29 27.87
C LYS A 7 1.87 29.86 26.63
N LEU A 8 2.15 31.12 26.27
CA LEU A 8 1.63 31.73 25.04
C LEU A 8 2.13 30.99 23.81
N VAL A 9 3.44 30.74 23.73
CA VAL A 9 4.06 30.03 22.61
C VAL A 9 3.53 28.60 22.48
N ILE A 10 3.43 27.86 23.59
CA ILE A 10 2.89 26.49 23.58
C ILE A 10 1.43 26.49 23.13
N LYS A 11 0.60 27.42 23.62
CA LYS A 11 -0.81 27.51 23.20
C LYS A 11 -0.94 27.87 21.72
N ALA A 12 -0.08 28.77 21.23
CA ALA A 12 -0.04 29.17 19.84
C ALA A 12 0.45 28.03 18.92
N PHE A 13 1.28 27.11 19.43
CA PHE A 13 1.79 25.95 18.69
C PHE A 13 0.83 24.76 18.67
N VAL A 14 0.25 24.39 19.82
CA VAL A 14 -0.56 23.16 19.95
C VAL A 14 -1.80 23.18 19.05
N GLY A 15 -2.46 24.34 18.89
CA GLY A 15 -3.64 24.47 18.02
C GLY A 15 -3.33 24.13 16.55
N PRO A 16 -2.42 24.88 15.90
CA PRO A 16 -1.95 24.58 14.54
C PRO A 16 -1.36 23.18 14.41
N PHE A 17 -0.61 22.69 15.41
CA PHE A 17 -0.05 21.33 15.38
C PHE A 17 -1.13 20.25 15.25
N VAL A 18 -2.16 20.30 16.08
CA VAL A 18 -3.25 19.31 16.04
C VAL A 18 -4.01 19.40 14.71
N ALA A 19 -4.35 20.62 14.26
CA ALA A 19 -5.07 20.81 13.01
C ALA A 19 -4.27 20.28 11.81
N VAL A 20 -3.01 20.71 11.69
CA VAL A 20 -2.16 20.29 10.57
C VAL A 20 -1.88 18.79 10.65
N PHE A 21 -1.66 18.21 11.82
CA PHE A 21 -1.45 16.76 11.98
C PHE A 21 -2.62 15.94 11.43
N PHE A 22 -3.86 16.29 11.80
CA PHE A 22 -5.03 15.57 11.28
C PHE A 22 -5.24 15.82 9.78
N ILE A 23 -4.99 17.04 9.30
CA ILE A 23 -5.09 17.35 7.87
C ILE A 23 -4.05 16.56 7.07
N THR A 24 -2.78 16.57 7.48
CA THR A 24 -1.71 15.82 6.78
C THR A 24 -1.96 14.32 6.85
N LEU A 25 -2.42 13.80 7.98
CA LEU A 25 -2.79 12.39 8.11
C LEU A 25 -3.93 12.02 7.16
N LEU A 26 -5.00 12.83 7.11
CA LEU A 26 -6.12 12.64 6.17
C LEU A 26 -5.65 12.64 4.72
N VAL A 27 -4.81 13.61 4.34
CA VAL A 27 -4.26 13.74 2.99
C VAL A 27 -3.43 12.51 2.62
N LEU A 28 -2.56 12.03 3.52
CA LEU A 28 -1.75 10.83 3.29
C LEU A 28 -2.62 9.57 3.15
N ILE A 29 -3.68 9.45 3.95
CA ILE A 29 -4.64 8.35 3.82
C ILE A 29 -5.32 8.42 2.45
N MET A 30 -5.80 9.59 2.03
CA MET A 30 -6.43 9.75 0.71
C MET A 30 -5.47 9.44 -0.44
N GLN A 31 -4.21 9.85 -0.34
CA GLN A 31 -3.16 9.50 -1.30
C GLN A 31 -2.98 7.98 -1.39
N PHE A 32 -2.97 7.29 -0.23
CA PHE A 32 -2.89 5.84 -0.19
C PHE A 32 -4.12 5.19 -0.85
N PHE A 33 -5.32 5.68 -0.55
CA PHE A 33 -6.55 5.18 -1.18
C PHE A 33 -6.52 5.30 -2.69
N TRP A 34 -6.04 6.43 -3.21
CA TRP A 34 -5.92 6.64 -4.64
C TRP A 34 -4.99 5.61 -5.31
N LEU A 35 -3.86 5.30 -4.66
CA LEU A 35 -2.88 4.34 -5.18
C LEU A 35 -3.43 2.91 -5.24
N TYR A 36 -4.28 2.53 -4.27
CA TYR A 36 -4.80 1.17 -4.14
C TYR A 36 -6.29 1.04 -4.50
N ILE A 37 -6.88 2.07 -5.12
CA ILE A 37 -8.31 2.08 -5.42
C ILE A 37 -8.71 0.91 -6.31
N ASP A 38 -7.88 0.58 -7.30
CA ASP A 38 -8.12 -0.55 -8.21
C ASP A 38 -8.06 -1.91 -7.49
N ASP A 39 -7.32 -1.99 -6.38
CA ASP A 39 -7.25 -3.18 -5.56
C ASP A 39 -8.43 -3.29 -4.57
N PHE A 40 -9.11 -2.19 -4.25
CA PHE A 40 -10.28 -2.18 -3.37
C PHE A 40 -11.60 -2.30 -4.16
N VAL A 41 -11.68 -1.67 -5.33
CA VAL A 41 -12.87 -1.62 -6.17
C VAL A 41 -13.06 -2.96 -6.90
N GLY A 42 -14.20 -3.61 -6.66
CA GLY A 42 -14.57 -4.87 -7.31
C GLY A 42 -14.31 -6.14 -6.50
N LYS A 43 -13.63 -6.07 -5.34
CA LYS A 43 -13.31 -7.27 -4.51
C LYS A 43 -14.36 -7.64 -3.46
N GLY A 44 -15.48 -6.90 -3.40
CA GLY A 44 -16.58 -7.17 -2.45
C GLY A 44 -16.13 -7.19 -0.99
N LEU A 45 -15.28 -6.22 -0.62
CA LEU A 45 -14.77 -6.10 0.74
C LEU A 45 -15.90 -5.62 1.67
N GLY A 46 -16.09 -6.32 2.79
CA GLY A 46 -17.01 -5.88 3.82
C GLY A 46 -16.58 -4.52 4.37
N THR A 47 -17.53 -3.61 4.60
CA THR A 47 -17.27 -2.24 5.10
C THR A 47 -16.45 -2.22 6.39
N GLY A 48 -16.62 -3.23 7.26
CA GLY A 48 -15.81 -3.39 8.47
C GLY A 48 -14.31 -3.64 8.21
N VAL A 49 -13.98 -4.40 7.17
CA VAL A 49 -12.58 -4.68 6.78
C VAL A 49 -11.92 -3.42 6.26
N ILE A 50 -12.67 -2.58 5.53
CA ILE A 50 -12.17 -1.29 5.03
C ILE A 50 -11.83 -0.37 6.21
N PHE A 51 -12.71 -0.26 7.20
CA PHE A 51 -12.43 0.54 8.40
C PHE A 51 -11.22 0.04 9.19
N GLU A 52 -11.11 -1.27 9.37
CA GLU A 52 -9.96 -1.85 10.09
C GLU A 52 -8.65 -1.61 9.33
N PHE A 53 -8.69 -1.72 8.00
CA PHE A 53 -7.56 -1.39 7.14
C PHE A 53 -7.17 0.09 7.23
N ILE A 54 -8.14 1.01 7.18
CA ILE A 54 -7.90 2.46 7.37
C ILE A 54 -7.22 2.71 8.69
N TRP A 55 -7.66 2.04 9.76
CA TRP A 55 -7.09 2.23 11.09
C TRP A 55 -5.61 1.81 11.14
N TYR A 56 -5.27 0.63 10.65
CA TYR A 56 -3.87 0.19 10.58
C TYR A 56 -3.04 1.07 9.66
N GLN A 57 -3.58 1.48 8.51
CA GLN A 57 -2.89 2.34 7.57
C GLN A 57 -2.64 3.73 8.15
N SER A 58 -3.60 4.27 8.91
CA SER A 58 -3.43 5.54 9.63
C SER A 58 -2.25 5.44 10.59
N ALA A 59 -2.19 4.38 11.40
CA ALA A 59 -1.09 4.15 12.33
C ALA A 59 0.27 4.02 11.63
N ALA A 60 0.31 3.41 10.43
CA ALA A 60 1.53 3.30 9.62
C ALA A 60 1.97 4.65 9.02
N LEU A 61 1.05 5.59 8.81
CA LEU A 61 1.33 6.91 8.21
C LEU A 61 1.65 8.01 9.22
N VAL A 62 1.30 7.83 10.51
CA VAL A 62 1.63 8.78 11.59
C VAL A 62 3.11 9.22 11.59
N PRO A 63 4.11 8.34 11.43
CA PRO A 63 5.53 8.72 11.43
C PRO A 63 5.91 9.65 10.28
N LEU A 64 5.20 9.58 9.15
CA LEU A 64 5.37 10.50 8.02
C LEU A 64 4.62 11.82 8.26
N ALA A 65 3.44 11.76 8.88
CA ALA A 65 2.62 12.92 9.19
C ALA A 65 3.22 13.82 10.28
N LEU A 66 3.87 13.24 11.30
CA LEU A 66 4.44 13.95 12.45
C LEU A 66 5.50 15.02 12.06
N PRO A 67 6.58 14.72 11.33
CA PRO A 67 7.59 15.72 10.98
C PRO A 67 7.02 16.83 10.09
N LEU A 68 6.11 16.50 9.16
CA LEU A 68 5.40 17.48 8.34
C LEU A 68 4.53 18.40 9.19
N ALA A 69 3.78 17.83 10.14
CA ALA A 69 2.93 18.58 11.05
C ALA A 69 3.74 19.50 11.96
N VAL A 70 4.85 19.05 12.53
CA VAL A 70 5.75 19.87 13.35
C VAL A 70 6.31 21.04 12.54
N LEU A 71 6.75 20.80 11.30
CA LEU A 71 7.32 21.84 10.44
C LEU A 71 6.29 22.93 10.11
N LEU A 72 5.13 22.52 9.60
CA LEU A 72 4.07 23.44 9.17
C LEU A 72 3.45 24.19 10.36
N SER A 73 3.20 23.51 11.47
CA SER A 73 2.69 24.16 12.68
C SER A 73 3.69 25.14 13.27
N SER A 74 4.99 24.83 13.26
CA SER A 74 6.03 25.79 13.67
C SER A 74 6.01 27.03 12.78
N LEU A 75 5.91 26.83 11.45
CA LEU A 75 5.81 27.93 10.49
C LEU A 75 4.58 28.81 10.74
N MET A 76 3.41 28.21 10.91
CA MET A 76 2.17 28.94 11.20
C MET A 76 2.24 29.69 12.54
N THR A 77 2.83 29.08 13.56
CA THR A 77 2.97 29.70 14.89
C THR A 77 3.84 30.95 14.80
N PHE A 78 5.06 30.82 14.27
CA PHE A 78 5.97 31.96 14.16
C PHE A 78 5.52 32.98 13.10
N GLY A 79 4.82 32.53 12.05
CA GLY A 79 4.20 33.38 11.04
C GLY A 79 3.12 34.28 11.64
N ASN A 80 2.14 33.71 12.34
CA ASN A 80 1.06 34.47 12.97
C ASN A 80 1.58 35.45 14.04
N LEU A 81 2.59 35.05 14.81
CA LEU A 81 3.22 35.95 15.80
C LEU A 81 4.06 37.05 15.14
N GLY A 82 4.55 36.81 13.92
CA GLY A 82 5.20 37.81 13.07
C GLY A 82 4.20 38.82 12.51
N GLU A 83 3.06 38.35 12.00
CA GLU A 83 1.98 39.19 11.44
C GLU A 83 1.35 40.11 12.49
N THR A 84 1.13 39.59 13.70
CA THR A 84 0.60 40.37 14.83
C THR A 84 1.64 41.30 15.47
N MET A 85 2.87 41.35 14.95
CA MET A 85 4.01 42.11 15.50
C MET A 85 4.37 41.76 16.95
N GLU A 86 3.81 40.68 17.52
CA GLU A 86 4.14 40.18 18.86
C GLU A 86 5.61 39.75 18.92
N LEU A 87 6.11 39.11 17.86
CA LEU A 87 7.49 38.67 17.76
C LEU A 87 8.47 39.85 17.75
N VAL A 88 8.07 40.97 17.13
CA VAL A 88 8.84 42.23 17.09
C VAL A 88 8.82 42.92 18.46
N ALA A 89 7.66 43.01 19.10
CA ALA A 89 7.52 43.59 20.44
C ALA A 89 8.36 42.84 21.49
N ILE A 90 8.36 41.51 21.44
CA ILE A 90 9.17 40.66 22.33
C ILE A 90 10.67 40.89 22.09
N LYS A 91 11.11 40.98 20.83
CA LYS A 91 12.53 41.25 20.51
C LYS A 91 12.96 42.63 20.97
N SER A 92 12.12 43.66 20.78
CA SER A 92 12.38 45.03 21.24
C SER A 92 12.40 45.16 22.77
N SER A 93 11.75 44.25 23.49
CA SER A 93 11.84 44.17 24.97
C SER A 93 13.13 43.54 25.50
N GLY A 94 14.11 43.26 24.62
CA GLY A 94 15.42 42.69 24.98
C GLY A 94 15.43 41.17 25.14
N ILE A 95 14.34 40.48 24.79
CA ILE A 95 14.27 39.01 24.82
C ILE A 95 14.86 38.45 23.52
N SER A 96 15.93 37.65 23.64
CA SER A 96 16.54 36.96 22.50
C SER A 96 15.53 36.02 21.80
N LEU A 97 15.52 36.01 20.47
CA LEU A 97 14.69 35.10 19.66
C LEU A 97 14.95 33.62 19.99
N LEU A 98 16.21 33.25 20.24
CA LEU A 98 16.60 31.89 20.62
C LEU A 98 15.90 31.41 21.90
N ARG A 99 15.76 32.29 22.92
CA ARG A 99 15.01 31.96 24.14
C ARG A 99 13.54 31.74 23.85
N PHE A 100 12.97 32.53 22.94
CA PHE A 100 11.57 32.45 22.53
C PHE A 100 11.24 31.15 21.79
N MET A 101 12.19 30.58 21.06
CA MET A 101 12.03 29.32 20.34
C MET A 101 12.21 28.07 21.23
N ARG A 102 12.83 28.20 22.41
CA ARG A 102 13.08 27.06 23.32
C ARG A 102 11.82 26.25 23.69
N PRO A 103 10.65 26.85 24.00
CA PRO A 103 9.45 26.10 24.33
C PRO A 103 9.00 25.19 23.18
N VAL A 104 9.02 25.70 21.94
CA VAL A 104 8.69 24.90 20.75
C VAL A 104 9.71 23.77 20.58
N PHE A 105 11.01 24.05 20.79
CA PHE A 105 12.05 23.02 20.71
C PHE A 105 11.84 21.90 21.74
N VAL A 106 11.47 22.23 22.98
CA VAL A 106 11.17 21.22 24.02
C VAL A 106 9.93 20.40 23.66
N VAL A 107 8.87 21.03 23.13
CA VAL A 107 7.67 20.31 22.67
C VAL A 107 8.01 19.40 21.49
N SER A 108 8.78 19.88 20.50
CA SER A 108 9.24 19.07 19.38
C SER A 108 10.12 17.90 19.80
N LEU A 109 10.96 18.07 20.83
CA LEU A 109 11.75 16.99 21.41
C LEU A 109 10.85 15.92 22.06
N PHE A 110 9.79 16.34 22.75
CA PHE A 110 8.81 15.43 23.33
C PHE A 110 8.04 14.67 22.24
N ILE A 111 7.61 15.35 21.18
CA ILE A 111 6.98 14.74 20.00
C ILE A 111 7.94 13.75 19.33
N CYS A 112 9.23 14.08 19.24
CA CYS A 112 10.26 13.18 18.73
C CYS A 112 10.37 11.91 19.58
N GLY A 113 10.32 12.02 20.90
CA GLY A 113 10.29 10.86 21.80
C GLY A 113 9.07 9.96 21.57
N ILE A 114 7.88 10.55 21.40
CA ILE A 114 6.66 9.82 21.06
C ILE A 114 6.79 9.15 19.69
N ALA A 115 7.30 9.87 18.69
CA ALA A 115 7.52 9.36 17.33
C ALA A 115 8.50 8.19 17.33
N PHE A 116 9.56 8.27 18.14
CA PHE A 116 10.54 7.20 18.30
C PHE A 116 9.90 5.94 18.90
N LEU A 117 9.08 6.08 19.95
CA LEU A 117 8.34 4.96 20.54
C LEU A 117 7.34 4.34 19.56
N PHE A 118 6.59 5.17 18.84
CA PHE A 118 5.70 4.72 17.76
C PHE A 118 6.49 3.95 16.70
N SER A 119 7.67 4.47 16.33
CA SER A 119 8.53 3.86 15.32
C SER A 119 9.12 2.51 15.74
N ASN A 120 9.53 2.40 17.00
CA ASN A 120 10.14 1.17 17.50
C ASN A 120 9.12 0.06 17.81
N TYR A 121 7.95 0.41 18.35
CA TYR A 121 7.01 -0.59 18.88
C TYR A 121 5.78 -0.78 18.01
N ILE A 122 5.23 0.29 17.43
CA ILE A 122 3.94 0.25 16.74
C ILE A 122 4.12 -0.03 15.24
N ILE A 123 5.11 0.59 14.59
CA ILE A 123 5.39 0.37 13.16
C ILE A 123 5.65 -1.11 12.81
N PRO A 124 6.54 -1.86 13.47
CA PRO A 124 6.83 -3.23 13.04
C PRO A 124 5.60 -4.13 13.15
N VAL A 125 4.79 -3.95 14.20
CA VAL A 125 3.54 -4.70 14.39
C VAL A 125 2.48 -4.28 13.37
N ALA A 126 2.31 -2.98 13.12
CA ALA A 126 1.34 -2.47 12.15
C ALA A 126 1.70 -2.87 10.72
N ASN A 127 2.97 -2.75 10.32
CA ASN A 127 3.43 -3.16 8.99
C ASN A 127 3.35 -4.67 8.79
N LEU A 128 3.71 -5.47 9.80
CA LEU A 128 3.57 -6.92 9.73
C LEU A 128 2.10 -7.29 9.52
N LYS A 129 1.19 -6.71 10.32
CA LYS A 129 -0.23 -7.01 10.28
C LYS A 129 -0.91 -6.52 9.00
N SER A 130 -0.58 -5.32 8.51
CA SER A 130 -1.04 -4.81 7.22
C SER A 130 -0.53 -5.67 6.06
N LYS A 131 0.73 -6.11 6.07
CA LYS A 131 1.26 -7.01 5.03
C LYS A 131 0.57 -8.36 5.05
N THR A 132 0.31 -8.95 6.21
CA THR A 132 -0.46 -10.19 6.30
C THR A 132 -1.92 -10.01 5.86
N LEU A 133 -2.58 -8.92 6.24
CA LEU A 133 -3.96 -8.64 5.80
C LEU A 133 -4.02 -8.40 4.30
N LEU A 134 -3.07 -7.67 3.73
CA LEU A 134 -2.97 -7.45 2.29
C LEU A 134 -2.69 -8.77 1.57
N ALA A 135 -1.77 -9.59 2.08
CA ALA A 135 -1.52 -10.94 1.56
C ALA A 135 -2.81 -11.79 1.63
N ASP A 136 -3.53 -11.78 2.74
CA ASP A 136 -4.80 -12.50 2.85
C ASP A 136 -5.84 -11.96 1.85
N ILE A 137 -5.94 -10.65 1.63
CA ILE A 137 -6.88 -10.08 0.66
C ILE A 137 -6.49 -10.42 -0.80
N VAL A 138 -5.20 -10.34 -1.12
CA VAL A 138 -4.66 -10.61 -2.47
C VAL A 138 -4.70 -12.10 -2.78
N TYR A 139 -4.28 -12.96 -1.84
CA TYR A 139 -4.21 -14.40 -2.03
C TYR A 139 -5.52 -15.14 -1.74
N ALA A 140 -6.44 -14.61 -0.94
CA ALA A 140 -7.72 -15.28 -0.70
C ALA A 140 -8.75 -15.09 -1.82
N LYS A 141 -8.55 -14.14 -2.76
CA LYS A 141 -9.44 -13.96 -3.92
C LYS A 141 -8.74 -13.70 -5.27
N PRO A 142 -7.80 -14.54 -5.73
CA PRO A 142 -7.23 -14.38 -7.07
C PRO A 142 -8.30 -14.56 -8.16
N ALA A 143 -9.32 -15.40 -7.88
CA ALA A 143 -10.50 -15.61 -8.71
C ALA A 143 -11.30 -14.33 -9.05
N PHE A 144 -11.20 -13.27 -8.24
CA PHE A 144 -11.93 -12.02 -8.44
C PHE A 144 -11.12 -10.97 -9.21
N ASP A 145 -9.78 -11.09 -9.25
CA ASP A 145 -8.90 -10.10 -9.91
C ASP A 145 -8.60 -10.47 -11.38
N LEU A 146 -8.92 -11.71 -11.81
CA LEU A 146 -8.94 -12.07 -13.22
C LEU A 146 -10.13 -11.40 -13.93
N LYS A 147 -9.87 -10.23 -14.53
CA LYS A 147 -10.80 -9.53 -15.43
C LYS A 147 -10.79 -10.19 -16.82
N GLU A 148 -11.96 -10.26 -17.44
CA GLU A 148 -12.09 -10.79 -18.80
C GLU A 148 -11.24 -10.00 -19.81
N GLY A 149 -10.51 -10.71 -20.66
CA GLY A 149 -9.71 -10.14 -21.74
C GLY A 149 -8.35 -9.53 -21.34
N ILE A 150 -8.06 -9.41 -20.04
CA ILE A 150 -6.83 -8.79 -19.51
C ILE A 150 -5.85 -9.89 -19.05
N PHE A 151 -4.54 -9.67 -19.26
CA PHE A 151 -3.49 -10.52 -18.70
C PHE A 151 -3.29 -10.20 -17.22
N TYR A 152 -3.35 -11.23 -16.38
CA TYR A 152 -3.02 -11.19 -14.97
C TYR A 152 -1.59 -11.70 -14.77
N ASP A 153 -0.67 -10.80 -14.41
CA ASP A 153 0.78 -11.04 -14.27
C ASP A 153 1.30 -10.85 -12.83
N LYS A 154 0.39 -10.72 -11.85
CA LYS A 154 0.75 -10.57 -10.43
C LYS A 154 1.32 -11.85 -9.80
N ILE A 155 1.33 -12.99 -10.50
CA ILE A 155 1.91 -14.25 -10.05
C ILE A 155 3.30 -14.40 -10.66
N GLU A 156 4.32 -14.50 -9.81
CA GLU A 156 5.69 -14.63 -10.26
C GLU A 156 5.86 -15.90 -11.12
N GLY A 157 6.35 -15.71 -12.35
CA GLY A 157 6.59 -16.79 -13.31
C GLY A 157 5.36 -17.30 -14.07
N VAL A 158 4.16 -16.71 -13.88
CA VAL A 158 2.95 -17.09 -14.63
C VAL A 158 2.10 -15.88 -15.00
N ALA A 159 1.76 -15.73 -16.29
CA ALA A 159 0.77 -14.75 -16.74
C ALA A 159 -0.48 -15.44 -17.30
N ILE A 160 -1.66 -15.12 -16.76
CA ILE A 160 -2.92 -15.79 -17.11
C ILE A 160 -3.87 -14.80 -17.78
N LYS A 161 -4.46 -15.17 -18.91
CA LYS A 161 -5.55 -14.45 -19.55
C LYS A 161 -6.75 -15.36 -19.69
N VAL A 162 -7.91 -14.84 -19.32
CA VAL A 162 -9.21 -15.50 -19.49
C VAL A 162 -10.04 -14.67 -20.46
N GLY A 163 -10.53 -15.29 -21.53
CA GLY A 163 -11.35 -14.61 -22.53
C GLY A 163 -12.74 -14.25 -22.02
N LYS A 164 -13.46 -15.23 -21.45
CA LYS A 164 -14.79 -15.03 -20.83
C LYS A 164 -14.93 -15.80 -19.53
N LYS A 165 -15.67 -15.22 -18.58
CA LYS A 165 -15.94 -15.80 -17.25
C LYS A 165 -17.45 -15.91 -17.05
N GLU A 166 -17.95 -17.14 -16.95
CA GLU A 166 -19.35 -17.43 -16.65
C GLU A 166 -19.48 -17.88 -15.19
N ALA A 167 -20.43 -17.27 -14.45
CA ALA A 167 -20.80 -17.67 -13.08
C ALA A 167 -19.62 -17.82 -12.09
N ASP A 168 -18.65 -16.90 -12.17
CA ASP A 168 -17.42 -16.80 -11.35
C ASP A 168 -16.45 -18.00 -11.36
N SER A 169 -16.87 -19.18 -11.83
CA SER A 169 -16.10 -20.42 -11.75
C SER A 169 -15.81 -21.06 -13.11
N ILE A 170 -16.60 -20.76 -14.14
CA ILE A 170 -16.40 -21.30 -15.49
C ILE A 170 -15.64 -20.27 -16.31
N ILE A 171 -14.49 -20.67 -16.86
CA ILE A 171 -13.65 -19.81 -17.68
C ILE A 171 -13.55 -20.38 -19.09
N ARG A 172 -13.56 -19.51 -20.10
CA ARG A 172 -13.41 -19.86 -21.51
C ARG A 172 -12.26 -19.09 -22.13
N ASP A 173 -11.65 -19.71 -23.14
CA ASP A 173 -10.50 -19.17 -23.88
C ASP A 173 -9.37 -18.74 -22.94
N VAL A 174 -8.83 -19.73 -22.22
CA VAL A 174 -7.79 -19.53 -21.21
C VAL A 174 -6.43 -19.64 -21.87
N ILE A 175 -5.58 -18.66 -21.63
CA ILE A 175 -4.18 -18.64 -22.06
C ILE A 175 -3.31 -18.47 -20.82
N ILE A 176 -2.41 -19.41 -20.57
CA ILE A 176 -1.46 -19.35 -19.46
C ILE A 176 -0.06 -19.32 -20.07
N TYR A 177 0.72 -18.30 -19.74
CA TYR A 177 2.14 -18.22 -20.04
C TYR A 177 2.93 -18.59 -18.79
N GLU A 178 3.83 -19.55 -18.91
CA GLU A 178 4.77 -19.93 -17.86
C GLU A 178 6.14 -19.35 -18.20
N ARG A 179 6.60 -18.39 -17.40
CA ARG A 179 7.94 -17.80 -17.49
C ARG A 179 8.81 -18.39 -16.39
N GLY A 180 9.63 -19.38 -16.74
CA GLY A 180 10.55 -19.99 -15.78
C GLY A 180 11.67 -19.03 -15.35
N PRO A 181 12.17 -19.09 -14.10
CA PRO A 181 13.26 -18.23 -13.64
C PRO A 181 14.61 -18.48 -14.36
N TYR A 182 14.76 -19.65 -15.00
CA TYR A 182 15.96 -20.05 -15.73
C TYR A 182 15.69 -20.58 -17.15
N ASN A 183 14.41 -20.71 -17.54
CA ASN A 183 14.04 -21.20 -18.87
C ASN A 183 13.73 -19.99 -19.74
N LEU A 184 14.66 -19.67 -20.63
CA LEU A 184 14.53 -18.57 -21.58
C LEU A 184 13.70 -18.97 -22.83
N GLN A 185 12.69 -19.82 -22.62
CA GLN A 185 11.76 -20.33 -23.61
C GLN A 185 10.34 -20.25 -23.05
N ASP A 186 9.46 -19.58 -23.80
CA ASP A 186 8.09 -19.29 -23.39
C ASP A 186 7.22 -20.53 -23.56
N ASN A 187 6.88 -21.18 -22.44
CA ASN A 187 5.87 -22.22 -22.44
C ASN A 187 4.50 -21.57 -22.32
N PHE A 188 3.53 -22.04 -23.09
CA PHE A 188 2.17 -21.54 -22.97
C PHE A 188 1.13 -22.64 -23.14
N ILE A 189 0.02 -22.50 -22.42
CA ILE A 189 -1.10 -23.42 -22.40
C ILE A 189 -2.32 -22.65 -22.91
N ILE A 190 -3.01 -23.24 -23.89
CA ILE A 190 -4.28 -22.72 -24.41
C ILE A 190 -5.35 -23.76 -24.14
N ALA A 191 -6.45 -23.35 -23.51
CA ALA A 191 -7.59 -24.22 -23.25
C ALA A 191 -8.91 -23.56 -23.67
N LYS A 192 -9.81 -24.34 -24.27
CA LYS A 192 -11.13 -23.84 -24.70
C LYS A 192 -12.03 -23.53 -23.51
N SER A 193 -11.99 -24.38 -22.49
CA SER A 193 -12.79 -24.20 -21.28
C SER A 193 -12.02 -24.65 -20.06
N GLY A 194 -12.42 -24.17 -18.89
CA GLY A 194 -11.85 -24.60 -17.63
C GLY A 194 -12.75 -24.25 -16.47
N ILE A 195 -12.49 -24.88 -15.33
CA ILE A 195 -13.13 -24.59 -14.06
C ILE A 195 -12.07 -24.05 -13.12
N MET A 196 -12.27 -22.83 -12.66
CA MET A 196 -11.44 -22.18 -11.66
C MET A 196 -12.04 -22.46 -10.28
N ARG A 197 -11.26 -23.06 -9.39
CA ARG A 197 -11.67 -23.32 -7.99
C ARG A 197 -10.64 -22.78 -7.02
N VAL A 198 -11.13 -22.12 -5.98
CA VAL A 198 -10.28 -21.78 -4.83
C VAL A 198 -10.24 -23.01 -3.92
N THR A 199 -9.03 -23.46 -3.56
CA THR A 199 -8.83 -24.58 -2.65
C THR A 199 -9.55 -24.32 -1.32
N PRO A 200 -10.07 -25.32 -0.58
CA PRO A 200 -10.74 -25.11 0.71
C PRO A 200 -9.94 -24.29 1.72
N ASN A 201 -8.60 -24.37 1.65
CA ASN A 201 -7.66 -23.61 2.48
C ASN A 201 -7.44 -22.16 2.00
N LYS A 202 -8.09 -21.70 0.92
CA LYS A 202 -7.97 -20.36 0.29
C LYS A 202 -6.55 -19.92 -0.09
N ARG A 203 -5.60 -20.86 -0.17
CA ARG A 203 -4.19 -20.59 -0.47
C ARG A 203 -3.81 -20.75 -1.94
N TYR A 204 -4.55 -21.57 -2.68
CA TYR A 204 -4.26 -21.87 -4.08
C TYR A 204 -5.50 -21.72 -4.94
N LEU A 205 -5.31 -21.19 -6.13
CA LEU A 205 -6.29 -21.17 -7.21
C LEU A 205 -5.98 -22.33 -8.15
N GLU A 206 -6.87 -23.31 -8.21
CA GLU A 206 -6.75 -24.48 -9.06
C GLU A 206 -7.50 -24.24 -10.37
N PHE A 207 -6.84 -24.51 -11.50
CA PHE A 207 -7.42 -24.40 -12.84
C PHE A 207 -7.56 -25.78 -13.46
N ASN A 208 -8.77 -26.32 -13.45
CA ASN A 208 -9.08 -27.55 -14.16
C ASN A 208 -9.43 -27.21 -15.61
N LEU A 209 -8.45 -27.27 -16.51
CA LEU A 209 -8.60 -26.93 -17.92
C LEU A 209 -9.09 -28.13 -18.73
N LYS A 210 -9.91 -27.88 -19.75
CA LYS A 210 -10.48 -28.88 -20.65
C LYS A 210 -10.24 -28.50 -22.11
N ASP A 211 -9.94 -29.54 -22.90
CA ASP A 211 -9.71 -29.47 -24.34
C ASP A 211 -8.74 -28.37 -24.75
N GLY A 212 -7.46 -28.62 -24.52
CA GLY A 212 -6.39 -27.64 -24.74
C GLY A 212 -5.10 -28.22 -25.29
N TRP A 213 -4.17 -27.33 -25.53
CA TRP A 213 -2.84 -27.60 -26.05
C TRP A 213 -1.81 -26.91 -25.17
N ARG A 214 -0.79 -27.65 -24.78
CA ARG A 214 0.42 -27.11 -24.17
C ARG A 214 1.50 -27.04 -25.24
N TYR A 215 2.06 -25.86 -25.40
CA TYR A 215 3.21 -25.59 -26.24
C TYR A 215 4.41 -25.43 -25.34
N GLN A 216 5.42 -26.25 -25.59
CA GLN A 216 6.67 -26.24 -24.86
C GLN A 216 7.80 -26.12 -25.87
N GLU A 217 8.62 -25.10 -25.71
CA GLU A 217 9.87 -24.98 -26.45
C GLU A 217 11.00 -25.53 -25.56
N ARG A 218 11.87 -26.35 -26.13
CA ARG A 218 13.04 -26.94 -25.46
C ARG A 218 14.31 -26.66 -26.25
N GLY A 219 15.30 -26.04 -25.63
CA GLY A 219 16.58 -25.73 -26.28
C GLY A 219 17.36 -24.66 -25.53
N ASP A 220 18.58 -24.41 -26.02
CA ASP A 220 19.46 -23.39 -25.48
C ASP A 220 19.18 -22.04 -26.18
N ARG A 221 19.12 -20.94 -25.42
CA ARG A 221 18.83 -19.60 -25.97
C ARG A 221 19.86 -19.13 -27.00
N LEU A 222 21.09 -19.65 -26.91
CA LEU A 222 22.17 -19.34 -27.83
C LEU A 222 22.15 -20.19 -29.10
N ASN A 223 21.30 -21.23 -29.15
CA ASN A 223 21.21 -22.13 -30.27
C ASN A 223 19.84 -21.95 -30.98
N PRO A 224 19.82 -21.57 -32.27
CA PRO A 224 18.57 -21.45 -33.01
C PRO A 224 17.87 -22.79 -33.24
N ASN A 225 18.53 -23.92 -32.96
CA ASN A 225 17.92 -25.24 -33.01
C ASN A 225 17.21 -25.54 -31.69
N THR A 226 15.91 -25.22 -31.63
CA THR A 226 15.03 -25.52 -30.51
C THR A 226 13.97 -26.55 -30.93
N ASP A 227 13.62 -27.44 -30.00
CA ASP A 227 12.57 -28.44 -30.17
C ASP A 227 11.23 -27.84 -29.74
N PHE A 228 10.27 -27.78 -30.68
CA PHE A 228 8.90 -27.36 -30.39
C PHE A 228 8.02 -28.58 -30.13
N ILE A 229 7.58 -28.74 -28.88
CA ILE A 229 6.71 -29.82 -28.46
C ILE A 229 5.30 -29.28 -28.29
N ARG A 230 4.33 -29.92 -28.94
CA ARG A 230 2.89 -29.64 -28.78
C ARG A 230 2.19 -30.85 -28.17
N ILE A 231 1.66 -30.69 -26.96
CA ILE A 231 0.96 -31.74 -26.21
C ILE A 231 -0.52 -31.37 -26.15
N GLY A 232 -1.37 -32.17 -26.78
CA GLY A 232 -2.83 -32.04 -26.65
C GLY A 232 -3.33 -32.75 -25.38
N PHE A 233 -4.23 -32.11 -24.65
CA PHE A 233 -4.86 -32.69 -23.47
C PHE A 233 -6.38 -32.53 -23.52
N ARG A 234 -7.10 -33.55 -23.04
CA ARG A 234 -8.55 -33.48 -22.83
C ARG A 234 -8.89 -32.85 -21.48
N GLU A 235 -8.14 -33.21 -20.44
CA GLU A 235 -8.22 -32.59 -19.13
C GLU A 235 -6.80 -32.32 -18.62
N TYR A 236 -6.59 -31.16 -17.99
CA TYR A 236 -5.33 -30.73 -17.39
C TYR A 236 -5.65 -30.09 -16.04
N LYS A 237 -4.99 -30.57 -14.99
CA LYS A 237 -5.17 -30.12 -13.60
C LYS A 237 -3.94 -29.38 -13.13
#